data_AF-A0A522DMC1-F1
#
_entry.id   AF-A0A522DMC1-F1
#
_cell.length_a   1.000
_cell.length_b   1.000
_cell.length_c   1.000
_cell.angle_alpha   90.00
_cell.angle_beta   90.00
_cell.angle_gamma   90.00
#
_symmetry.space_group_name_H-M   'P 1'
#
loop_
_entity.id
_entity.type
_entity.pdbx_description
1 polymer ?
#
loop_
_entity_poly.entity_id
_entity_poly.type
_entity_poly.pdbx_seq_one_letter_code
_entity_poly.pdbx_strand_id
1 'polypeptide(L)'
;MDAPDAIVQPKLDFKGYARFFWRQLTSMRTALFLLLLMAIAAIPGSLVPQMSSDPNGVIQYKAENPGLADVLDKLQVFNTYSSVWFSAIYLLLFVSLIGCVIPRTRHHLDAL
;
A
#
# COMPACT_ATOMS: atom_id res chain seq x y z
N MET A 1 -2.27 20.10 -48.91
CA MET A 1 -1.41 20.26 -47.72
C MET A 1 -2.35 20.36 -46.53
N ASP A 2 -2.70 19.23 -45.95
CA ASP A 2 -3.50 19.18 -44.73
C ASP A 2 -2.61 19.58 -43.55
N ALA A 3 -3.03 20.58 -42.79
CA ALA A 3 -2.30 21.01 -41.59
C ALA A 3 -2.36 19.88 -40.56
N PRO A 4 -1.26 19.56 -39.84
CA PRO A 4 -1.30 18.53 -38.81
C PRO A 4 -2.25 18.98 -37.69
N ASP A 5 -3.26 18.17 -37.41
CA ASP A 5 -4.20 18.37 -36.30
C ASP A 5 -3.42 18.64 -35.01
N ALA A 6 -3.56 19.85 -34.48
CA ALA A 6 -2.87 20.25 -33.27
C ALA A 6 -3.36 19.39 -32.10
N ILE A 7 -2.46 18.63 -31.48
CA ILE A 7 -2.77 17.78 -30.33
C ILE A 7 -3.23 18.68 -29.16
N VAL A 8 -4.54 18.76 -28.94
CA VAL A 8 -5.11 19.46 -27.78
C VAL A 8 -4.95 18.58 -26.55
N GLN A 9 -3.83 18.75 -25.83
CA GLN A 9 -3.63 18.06 -24.57
C GLN A 9 -4.49 18.70 -23.46
N PRO A 10 -5.24 17.92 -22.68
CA PRO A 10 -5.96 18.46 -21.54
C PRO A 10 -4.95 19.00 -20.51
N LYS A 11 -5.01 20.31 -20.23
CA LYS A 11 -4.28 20.92 -19.11
C LYS A 11 -4.91 20.41 -17.81
N LEU A 12 -4.28 19.43 -17.18
CA LEU A 12 -4.68 18.94 -15.87
C LEU A 12 -4.37 20.01 -14.83
N ASP A 13 -5.41 20.70 -14.37
CA ASP A 13 -5.37 21.49 -13.14
C ASP A 13 -5.21 20.55 -11.92
N PHE A 14 -4.85 21.08 -10.74
CA PHE A 14 -4.69 20.30 -9.50
C PHE A 14 -5.89 19.39 -9.20
N LYS A 15 -7.12 19.88 -9.44
CA LYS A 15 -8.35 19.11 -9.31
C LYS A 15 -8.41 17.90 -10.26
N GLY A 16 -7.84 18.06 -11.46
CA GLY A 16 -7.70 16.99 -12.45
C GLY A 16 -6.80 15.86 -11.94
N TYR A 17 -5.64 16.21 -11.37
CA TYR A 17 -4.73 15.24 -10.76
C TYR A 17 -5.36 14.52 -9.56
N ALA A 18 -6.03 15.25 -8.66
CA ALA A 18 -6.72 14.64 -7.52
C ALA A 18 -7.80 13.64 -7.96
N ARG A 19 -8.62 13.98 -8.96
CA ARG A 19 -9.63 13.08 -9.53
C ARG A 19 -9.00 11.87 -10.21
N PHE A 20 -7.91 12.06 -10.95
CA PHE A 20 -7.19 10.98 -11.60
C PHE A 20 -6.64 9.99 -10.57
N PHE A 21 -5.96 10.50 -9.54
CA PHE A 21 -5.44 9.69 -8.45
C PHE A 21 -6.55 8.94 -7.72
N TRP A 22 -7.68 9.61 -7.43
CA TRP A 22 -8.85 8.97 -6.84
C TRP A 22 -9.38 7.82 -7.69
N ARG A 23 -9.56 8.01 -8.99
CA ARG A 23 -9.97 6.95 -9.92
C ARG A 23 -8.99 5.79 -9.95
N GLN A 24 -7.69 6.06 -9.85
CA GLN A 24 -6.66 5.03 -9.81
C GLN A 24 -6.74 4.20 -8.52
N LEU A 25 -6.98 4.84 -7.37
CA LEU A 25 -7.15 4.15 -6.08
C LEU A 25 -8.43 3.31 -6.04
N THR A 26 -9.54 3.78 -6.61
CA THR A 26 -10.83 3.06 -6.57
C THR A 26 -10.96 1.90 -7.57
N SER A 27 -9.91 1.56 -8.33
CA SER A 27 -9.94 0.46 -9.29
C SER A 27 -9.75 -0.91 -8.61
N MET A 28 -10.57 -1.90 -8.98
CA MET A 28 -10.45 -3.29 -8.48
C MET A 28 -9.05 -3.87 -8.76
N ARG A 29 -8.43 -3.50 -9.89
CA ARG A 29 -7.06 -3.93 -10.23
C ARG A 29 -6.05 -3.43 -9.19
N THR A 30 -6.17 -2.17 -8.77
CA THR A 30 -5.29 -1.57 -7.77
C THR A 30 -5.43 -2.28 -6.42
N ALA A 31 -6.66 -2.62 -6.02
CA ALA A 31 -6.91 -3.38 -4.80
C ALA A 31 -6.22 -4.77 -4.82
N LEU A 32 -6.29 -5.50 -5.93
CA LEU A 32 -5.61 -6.79 -6.07
C LEU A 32 -4.08 -6.67 -5.97
N PHE A 33 -3.49 -5.65 -6.60
CA PHE A 33 -2.05 -5.38 -6.47
C PHE A 33 -1.66 -5.00 -5.04
N LEU A 34 -2.44 -4.16 -4.37
CA LEU A 34 -2.19 -3.77 -2.98
C LEU A 34 -2.35 -4.97 -2.03
N LEU A 35 -3.29 -5.87 -2.30
CA LEU A 35 -3.46 -7.12 -1.55
C LEU A 35 -2.22 -8.01 -1.71
N LEU A 36 -1.75 -8.20 -2.94
CA LEU A 36 -0.52 -8.95 -3.21
C LEU A 36 0.69 -8.31 -2.51
N LEU A 37 0.82 -6.98 -2.61
CA LEU A 37 1.90 -6.24 -1.97
C LEU A 37 1.85 -6.39 -0.44
N MET A 38 0.67 -6.35 0.15
CA MET A 38 0.46 -6.60 1.57
C MET A 38 0.88 -8.01 1.97
N ALA A 39 0.54 -9.01 1.16
CA ALA A 39 0.94 -10.40 1.43
C ALA A 39 2.48 -10.55 1.45
N ILE A 40 3.18 -9.92 0.51
CA ILE A 40 4.65 -9.91 0.47
C ILE A 40 5.22 -9.13 1.66
N ALA A 41 4.62 -8.00 2.01
CA ALA A 41 5.00 -7.17 3.14
C ALA A 41 4.92 -7.89 4.50
N ALA A 42 4.04 -8.89 4.63
CA ALA A 42 3.91 -9.69 5.85
C ALA A 42 5.02 -10.73 6.03
N ILE A 43 5.74 -11.12 4.98
CA ILE A 43 6.75 -12.19 5.01
C ILE A 43 7.94 -11.83 5.95
N PRO A 44 8.57 -10.64 5.85
CA PRO A 44 9.68 -10.30 6.73
C PRO A 44 9.31 -10.33 8.22
N GLY A 45 8.10 -9.88 8.56
CA GLY A 45 7.61 -9.83 9.93
C GLY A 45 7.35 -11.21 10.56
N SER A 46 7.22 -12.27 9.76
CA SER A 46 7.05 -13.64 10.26
C SER A 46 8.36 -14.43 10.35
N LEU A 47 9.42 -13.98 9.66
CA LEU A 47 10.73 -14.65 9.65
C LEU A 47 11.68 -14.17 10.75
N VAL A 48 11.53 -12.92 11.20
CA VAL A 48 12.40 -12.29 12.20
C VAL A 48 11.61 -12.12 13.51
N PRO A 49 12.22 -12.34 14.69
CA PRO A 49 11.55 -12.12 15.97
C PRO A 49 10.93 -10.71 16.02
N GLN A 50 9.70 -10.62 16.53
CA GLN A 50 8.96 -9.36 16.59
C GLN A 50 8.96 -8.82 18.02
N MET A 51 9.15 -7.51 18.19
CA MET A 51 9.16 -6.86 19.51
C MET A 51 7.85 -7.04 20.28
N SER A 52 6.71 -7.20 19.59
CA SER A 52 5.41 -7.41 20.23
C SER A 52 5.22 -8.80 20.82
N SER A 53 5.92 -9.81 20.29
CA SER A 53 5.67 -11.23 20.58
C SER A 53 6.85 -11.92 21.26
N ASP A 54 8.08 -11.52 20.93
CA ASP A 54 9.31 -12.03 21.53
C ASP A 54 10.37 -10.93 21.69
N PRO A 55 10.26 -10.07 22.73
CA PRO A 55 11.23 -9.01 23.00
C PRO A 55 12.66 -9.55 23.28
N ASN A 56 12.76 -10.69 23.96
CA ASN A 56 14.05 -11.28 24.35
C ASN A 56 14.80 -11.86 23.14
N GLY A 57 14.08 -12.45 22.18
CA GLY A 57 14.65 -12.90 20.91
C GLY A 57 15.17 -11.75 20.07
N VAL A 58 14.51 -10.58 20.08
CA VAL A 58 15.04 -9.39 19.38
C VAL A 58 16.33 -8.91 20.03
N ILE A 59 16.41 -8.83 21.36
CA ILE A 59 17.63 -8.39 22.06
C ILE A 59 18.79 -9.34 21.75
N GLN A 60 18.56 -10.66 21.78
CA GLN A 60 19.58 -11.65 21.43
C GLN A 60 20.00 -11.53 19.96
N TYR A 61 19.05 -11.42 19.03
CA TYR A 61 19.36 -11.25 17.61
C TYR A 61 20.21 -10.00 17.35
N LYS A 62 19.89 -8.89 18.01
CA LYS A 62 20.66 -7.63 17.93
C LYS A 62 22.07 -7.79 18.49
N ALA A 63 22.26 -8.56 19.56
CA ALA A 63 23.57 -8.84 20.14
C ALA A 63 24.42 -9.78 19.28
N GLU A 64 23.81 -10.81 18.69
CA GLU A 64 24.49 -11.80 17.85
C GLU A 64 24.84 -11.29 16.45
N ASN A 65 23.99 -10.41 15.88
CA ASN A 65 24.12 -9.94 14.50
C ASN A 65 24.05 -8.40 14.40
N PRO A 66 24.96 -7.64 15.02
CA PRO A 66 24.86 -6.19 15.15
C PRO A 66 24.80 -5.45 13.80
N GLY A 67 25.52 -5.91 12.78
CA GLY A 67 25.53 -5.29 11.46
C GLY A 67 24.21 -5.46 10.69
N LEU A 68 23.63 -6.67 10.70
CA LEU A 68 22.33 -6.93 10.06
C LEU A 68 21.19 -6.30 10.85
N ALA A 69 21.29 -6.33 12.18
CA ALA A 69 20.30 -5.75 13.08
C ALA A 69 20.08 -4.25 12.84
N ASP A 70 21.13 -3.46 12.64
CA ASP A 70 21.00 -2.02 12.36
C ASP A 70 20.25 -1.75 11.05
N VAL A 71 20.48 -2.56 10.01
CA VAL A 71 19.75 -2.47 8.73
C VAL A 71 18.27 -2.85 8.91
N LEU A 72 18.01 -3.96 9.59
CA LEU A 72 16.65 -4.45 9.87
C LEU A 72 15.85 -3.46 10.73
N ASP A 73 16.51 -2.79 11.69
CA ASP A 73 15.88 -1.80 12.56
C ASP A 73 15.54 -0.51 11.78
N LYS A 74 16.42 -0.06 10.89
CA LYS A 74 16.17 1.07 9.97
C LYS A 74 15.00 0.79 9.01
N LEU A 75 14.86 -0.46 8.56
CA LEU A 75 13.73 -0.92 7.75
C LEU A 75 12.48 -1.26 8.60
N GLN A 76 12.54 -1.09 9.92
CA GLN A 76 11.48 -1.39 10.88
C GLN A 76 10.99 -2.85 10.84
N VAL A 77 11.84 -3.82 10.49
CA VAL A 77 11.44 -5.24 10.32
C VAL A 77 11.10 -5.91 11.66
N PHE A 78 11.77 -5.55 12.76
CA PHE A 78 11.42 -6.03 14.12
C PHE A 78 10.07 -5.51 14.63
N ASN A 79 9.52 -4.50 13.95
CA ASN A 79 8.24 -3.86 14.25
C ASN A 79 7.39 -3.78 12.98
N THR A 80 7.41 -4.83 12.15
CA THR A 80 6.83 -4.79 10.78
C THR A 80 5.37 -4.35 10.81
N TYR A 81 4.57 -4.92 11.72
CA TYR A 81 3.12 -4.67 11.80
C TYR A 81 2.74 -3.27 12.31
N SER A 82 3.65 -2.58 13.01
CA SER A 82 3.46 -1.19 13.46
C SER A 82 4.29 -0.18 12.67
N SER A 83 5.01 -0.64 11.64
CA SER A 83 5.87 0.21 10.81
C SER A 83 5.05 1.20 9.96
N VAL A 84 5.70 2.30 9.59
CA VAL A 84 5.07 3.34 8.77
C VAL A 84 4.75 2.81 7.37
N TRP A 85 5.66 2.02 6.80
CA TRP A 85 5.52 1.50 5.44
C TRP A 85 4.46 0.41 5.33
N PHE A 86 4.37 -0.51 6.29
CA PHE A 86 3.31 -1.52 6.33
C PHE A 86 1.93 -0.87 6.50
N SER A 87 1.84 0.09 7.44
CA SER A 87 0.61 0.84 7.69
C SER A 87 0.18 1.65 6.46
N ALA A 88 1.11 2.22 5.70
CA ALA A 88 0.80 2.91 4.45
C ALA A 88 0.16 1.98 3.41
N ILE A 89 0.68 0.76 3.23
CA ILE A 89 0.11 -0.24 2.32
C ILE A 89 -1.29 -0.64 2.80
N TYR A 90 -1.46 -0.86 4.10
CA TYR A 90 -2.76 -1.22 4.71
C TYR A 90 -3.82 -0.16 4.46
N LEU A 91 -3.49 1.10 4.73
CA LEU A 91 -4.42 2.21 4.53
C LEU A 91 -4.76 2.42 3.05
N LEU A 92 -3.77 2.31 2.15
CA LEU A 92 -4.03 2.38 0.71
C LEU A 92 -4.95 1.25 0.24
N LEU A 93 -4.70 0.01 0.69
CA LEU A 93 -5.54 -1.14 0.39
C LEU A 93 -6.97 -0.92 0.89
N PHE A 94 -7.11 -0.44 2.12
CA PHE A 94 -8.40 -0.20 2.75
C PHE A 94 -9.21 0.88 2.01
N VAL A 95 -8.58 2.01 1.70
CA VAL A 95 -9.19 3.08 0.91
C VAL A 95 -9.58 2.59 -0.48
N SER A 96 -8.71 1.81 -1.13
CA SER A 96 -8.97 1.22 -2.45
C SER A 96 -10.19 0.28 -2.42
N LEU A 97 -10.28 -0.56 -1.38
CA LEU A 97 -11.37 -1.51 -1.19
C LEU A 97 -12.70 -0.81 -0.92
N ILE A 98 -12.74 0.18 -0.04
CA ILE A 98 -13.93 1.01 0.17
C ILE A 98 -14.36 1.66 -1.14
N GLY A 99 -13.40 2.24 -1.86
CA GLY A 99 -13.62 2.92 -3.12
C GLY A 99 -14.24 2.04 -4.21
N CYS A 100 -13.88 0.75 -4.27
CA CYS A 100 -14.42 -0.17 -5.26
C CYS A 100 -15.72 -0.86 -4.81
N VAL A 101 -15.92 -1.07 -3.51
CA VAL A 101 -17.12 -1.73 -2.96
C VAL A 101 -18.33 -0.79 -3.00
N ILE A 102 -18.20 0.49 -2.62
CA ILE A 102 -19.33 1.45 -2.60
C ILE A 102 -20.13 1.49 -3.91
N PRO A 103 -19.52 1.75 -5.09
CA PRO A 103 -20.28 1.86 -6.34
C PRO A 103 -20.90 0.52 -6.75
N ARG A 104 -20.22 -0.59 -6.43
CA ARG A 104 -20.72 -1.94 -6.73
C ARG A 104 -21.96 -2.26 -5.90
N THR A 105 -21.92 -2.01 -4.60
CA THR A 105 -23.06 -2.26 -3.71
C THR A 105 -24.25 -1.39 -4.07
N ARG A 106 -24.04 -0.11 -4.45
CA ARG A 106 -25.11 0.78 -4.92
C ARG A 106 -25.86 0.20 -6.12
N HIS A 107 -25.14 -0.23 -7.15
CA HIS A 107 -25.77 -0.84 -8.33
C HIS A 107 -26.59 -2.09 -7.98
N HIS A 108 -26.15 -2.89 -7.01
CA HIS A 108 -26.93 -4.06 -6.56
C HIS A 108 -28.20 -3.66 -5.80
N LEU A 109 -28.14 -2.60 -4.98
CA LEU A 109 -29.30 -2.07 -4.25
C LEU A 109 -30.31 -1.39 -5.19
N ASP A 110 -29.86 -0.68 -6.21
CA ASP A 110 -30.73 -0.01 -7.19
C ASP A 110 -31.47 -1.03 -8.10
N ALA A 111 -31.01 -2.28 -8.15
CA ALA A 111 -31.58 -3.35 -8.94
C ALA A 111 -32.56 -4.26 -8.15
N LEU A 112 -32.71 -4.02 -6.84
CA LEU A 112 -33.64 -4.69 -5.92
C LEU A 112 -34.93 -3.88 -5.80
#